data_AF-A0A382LYY6-F1
#
_entry.id   AF-A0A382LYY6-F1
#
_cell.length_a   1.000
_cell.length_b   1.000
_cell.length_c   1.000
_cell.angle_alpha   90.00
_cell.angle_beta   90.00
_cell.angle_gamma   90.00
#
_symmetry.space_group_name_H-M   'P 1'
#
loop_
_entity.id
_entity.type
_entity.pdbx_description
1 polymer ?
#
loop_
_entity_poly.entity_id
_entity_poly.type
_entity_poly.pdbx_seq_one_letter_code
_entity_poly.pdbx_strand_id
1 'polypeptide(L)'
;MNARKKSEVGSDTLTAETISPFRDVRQQYFKSPVAVAALCVLLAIVIIAITAPLISPQDPYDLRVIDIKDGRLKPGSPKLSKLATLSLKISISGLKQVGVSKASVTPTDRSGDTSSDAVQIILEPHAGNPYQWSVKVSPTANGHLDPLQTVNLERLPKGSKLSVGKKDKFRNIWRLSPKDAQELILTLPKTSTDVGRFRVVMSGGTQKKLMTYWLGTDDQGRDMLSGIFYGLRISLSVALSSVVIALTIGTILGLCAAYYGGRTDTLIMRLVDLQLSFPTILIALILLAILGKGVFNVMLALVIVQWALYARTARGVALTERRKEYVESAQCLGLSTPRVILAHILPNCLPSLIVIATLEVAGAISLEATLSFL
;
A
#
# COMPACT_ATOMS: atom_id res chain seq x y z
N MET A 1 79.97 -33.30 40.26
CA MET A 1 79.84 -34.68 39.76
C MET A 1 78.35 -35.02 39.76
N ASN A 2 77.76 -35.24 38.57
CA ASN A 2 76.59 -36.08 38.22
C ASN A 2 75.47 -36.31 39.25
N ALA A 3 74.18 -36.38 38.95
CA ALA A 3 73.39 -36.33 37.72
C ALA A 3 71.91 -36.49 38.13
N ARG A 4 70.99 -36.12 37.23
CA ARG A 4 69.58 -36.58 37.15
C ARG A 4 68.64 -36.25 38.31
N LYS A 5 67.80 -35.23 38.07
CA LYS A 5 66.35 -35.45 38.12
C LYS A 5 65.69 -34.67 36.98
N LYS A 6 65.48 -35.38 35.87
CA LYS A 6 64.59 -34.98 34.76
C LYS A 6 63.18 -35.49 35.11
N SER A 7 62.19 -34.90 34.43
CA SER A 7 60.77 -35.28 34.32
C SER A 7 59.85 -34.94 35.50
N GLU A 8 59.19 -33.78 35.38
CA GLU A 8 57.74 -33.70 35.11
C GLU A 8 57.38 -32.22 34.88
N VAL A 9 57.71 -31.71 33.69
CA VAL A 9 56.99 -30.55 33.14
C VAL A 9 55.71 -31.14 32.61
N GLY A 10 54.65 -31.02 33.40
CA GLY A 10 53.29 -31.42 33.03
C GLY A 10 52.95 -30.82 31.68
N SER A 11 52.77 -31.70 30.72
CA SER A 11 52.13 -31.42 29.44
C SER A 11 50.65 -31.14 29.71
N ASP A 12 50.34 -29.97 30.23
CA ASP A 12 49.01 -29.40 30.05
C ASP A 12 48.95 -28.93 28.61
N THR A 13 48.63 -29.89 27.73
CA THR A 13 47.96 -29.61 26.48
C THR A 13 46.77 -28.74 26.81
N LEU A 14 46.95 -27.42 26.71
CA LEU A 14 45.88 -26.45 26.56
C LEU A 14 45.16 -26.87 25.29
N THR A 15 44.21 -27.80 25.42
CA THR A 15 43.14 -27.99 24.47
C THR A 15 42.37 -26.69 24.50
N ALA A 16 42.85 -25.71 23.72
CA ALA A 16 42.08 -24.54 23.38
C ALA A 16 40.83 -25.09 22.70
N GLU A 17 39.75 -25.27 23.47
CA GLU A 17 38.44 -25.57 22.93
C GLU A 17 38.21 -24.50 21.87
N THR A 18 38.12 -24.93 20.62
CA THR A 18 37.78 -24.10 19.48
C THR A 18 36.29 -23.77 19.60
N ILE A 19 35.96 -22.93 20.58
CA ILE A 19 34.60 -22.43 20.77
C ILE A 19 34.23 -21.68 19.49
N SER A 20 33.19 -22.15 18.80
CA SER A 20 32.78 -21.48 17.57
C SER A 20 32.35 -20.04 17.91
N PRO A 21 32.81 -19.03 17.14
CA PRO A 21 32.47 -17.62 17.41
C PRO A 21 30.96 -17.39 17.49
N PHE A 22 30.19 -18.15 16.70
CA PHE A 22 28.73 -18.09 16.68
C PHE A 22 28.08 -18.58 17.98
N ARG A 23 28.66 -19.57 18.66
CA ARG A 23 28.09 -20.09 19.92
C ARG A 23 28.22 -19.07 21.04
N ASP A 24 29.35 -18.36 21.07
CA ASP A 24 29.65 -17.36 22.10
C ASP A 24 28.78 -16.10 21.92
N VAL A 25 28.65 -15.61 20.69
CA VAL A 25 27.73 -14.51 20.34
C VAL A 25 26.29 -14.86 20.72
N ARG A 26 25.83 -16.08 20.41
CA ARG A 26 24.48 -16.53 20.76
C ARG A 26 24.28 -16.54 22.28
N GLN A 27 25.23 -17.05 23.05
CA GLN A 27 25.14 -17.10 24.50
C GLN A 27 25.17 -15.70 25.12
N GLN A 28 26.01 -14.79 24.63
CA GLN A 28 26.04 -13.40 25.08
C GLN A 28 24.73 -12.66 24.75
N TYR A 29 24.14 -12.92 23.59
CA TYR A 29 22.88 -12.31 23.18
C TYR A 29 21.72 -12.68 24.12
N PHE A 30 21.55 -13.97 24.42
CA PHE A 30 20.46 -14.43 25.30
C PHE A 30 20.67 -14.07 26.78
N LYS A 31 21.89 -13.67 27.19
CA LYS A 31 22.15 -13.14 28.53
C LYS A 31 21.71 -11.68 28.69
N SER A 32 21.55 -10.92 27.59
CA SER A 32 21.14 -9.53 27.64
C SER A 32 19.61 -9.41 27.52
N PRO A 33 18.89 -8.96 28.57
CA PRO A 33 17.42 -8.85 28.52
C PRO A 33 16.96 -7.83 27.48
N VAL A 34 17.74 -6.77 27.26
CA VAL A 34 17.46 -5.73 26.27
C VAL A 34 17.54 -6.30 24.86
N ALA A 35 18.55 -7.14 24.58
CA ALA A 35 18.72 -7.78 23.28
C ALA A 35 17.57 -8.74 22.97
N VAL A 36 17.17 -9.56 23.95
CA VAL A 36 16.03 -10.49 23.81
C VAL A 36 14.73 -9.73 23.59
N ALA A 37 14.47 -8.65 24.33
CA ALA A 37 13.29 -7.82 24.14
C ALA A 37 13.24 -7.21 22.72
N ALA A 38 14.37 -6.67 22.24
CA ALA A 38 14.47 -6.14 20.89
C ALA A 38 14.21 -7.21 19.81
N LEU A 39 14.73 -8.43 20.00
CA LEU A 39 14.47 -9.55 19.10
C LEU A 39 12.99 -9.93 19.07
N CYS A 40 12.34 -10.01 20.22
CA CYS A 40 10.92 -10.32 20.31
C CYS A 40 10.06 -9.28 19.57
N VAL A 41 10.37 -8.00 19.73
CA VAL A 41 9.67 -6.91 19.01
C VAL A 41 9.89 -7.03 17.50
N LEU A 42 11.13 -7.25 17.07
CA LEU A 42 11.45 -7.43 15.65
C LEU A 42 10.70 -8.64 15.06
N LEU A 43 10.70 -9.78 15.76
CA LEU A 43 9.99 -10.98 15.33
C LEU A 43 8.48 -10.74 15.26
N ALA A 44 7.91 -10.02 16.23
CA ALA A 44 6.49 -9.66 16.19
C ALA A 44 6.15 -8.81 14.95
N ILE A 45 6.97 -7.80 14.65
CA ILE A 45 6.84 -6.96 13.45
C ILE A 45 6.89 -7.83 12.18
N VAL A 46 7.90 -8.71 12.06
CA VAL A 46 8.05 -9.61 10.91
C VAL A 46 6.86 -10.56 10.77
N ILE A 47 6.39 -11.14 11.87
CA ILE A 47 5.24 -12.06 11.86
C ILE A 47 3.99 -11.31 11.39
N ILE A 48 3.72 -10.11 11.91
CA ILE A 48 2.60 -9.26 11.47
C ILE A 48 2.73 -8.95 9.97
N ALA A 49 3.94 -8.64 9.49
CA ALA A 49 4.21 -8.36 8.07
C ALA A 49 3.81 -9.55 7.17
N ILE A 50 4.25 -10.76 7.54
CA ILE A 50 4.03 -11.97 6.76
C ILE A 50 2.56 -12.39 6.81
N THR A 51 1.94 -12.28 7.98
CA THR A 51 0.54 -12.68 8.22
C THR A 51 -0.47 -11.58 7.88
N ALA A 52 -0.03 -10.42 7.41
CA ALA A 52 -0.89 -9.28 7.06
C ALA A 52 -2.09 -9.67 6.16
N PRO A 53 -1.95 -10.46 5.08
CA PRO A 53 -3.09 -10.84 4.25
C PRO A 53 -4.11 -11.75 4.94
N LEU A 54 -3.71 -12.42 6.02
CA LEU A 54 -4.58 -13.32 6.80
C LEU A 54 -5.26 -12.59 7.97
N ILE A 55 -4.58 -11.60 8.54
CA ILE A 55 -5.07 -10.82 9.69
C ILE A 55 -5.97 -9.67 9.27
N SER A 56 -5.68 -9.04 8.12
CA SER A 56 -6.41 -7.87 7.66
C SER A 56 -7.80 -8.24 7.10
N PRO A 57 -8.88 -7.55 7.51
CA PRO A 57 -10.22 -7.79 6.99
C PRO A 57 -10.40 -7.44 5.52
N GLN A 58 -9.54 -6.57 4.97
CA GLN A 58 -9.64 -6.07 3.61
C GLN A 58 -8.25 -5.76 3.04
N ASP A 59 -8.06 -6.03 1.76
CA ASP A 59 -6.90 -5.54 1.01
C ASP A 59 -7.08 -4.02 0.70
N PRO A 60 -6.22 -3.13 1.25
CA PRO A 60 -6.29 -1.70 1.01
C PRO A 60 -5.89 -1.30 -0.42
N TYR A 61 -5.36 -2.22 -1.23
CA TYR A 61 -4.99 -1.97 -2.62
C TYR A 61 -6.06 -2.43 -3.63
N ASP A 62 -7.11 -3.13 -3.19
CA ASP A 62 -8.24 -3.47 -4.07
C ASP A 62 -9.27 -2.33 -4.15
N LEU A 63 -9.20 -1.60 -5.26
CA LEU A 63 -10.07 -0.46 -5.58
C LEU A 63 -11.55 -0.83 -5.68
N ARG A 64 -11.91 -2.11 -5.88
CA ARG A 64 -13.31 -2.52 -6.03
C ARG A 64 -14.08 -2.49 -4.71
N VAL A 65 -13.37 -2.67 -3.60
CA VAL A 65 -13.94 -2.82 -2.25
C VAL A 65 -13.95 -1.49 -1.49
N ILE A 66 -13.24 -0.48 -2.00
CA ILE A 66 -13.11 0.85 -1.42
C ILE A 66 -14.23 1.76 -1.94
N ASP A 67 -14.87 2.50 -1.04
CA ASP A 67 -15.84 3.54 -1.38
C ASP A 67 -15.33 4.89 -0.86
N ILE A 68 -15.18 5.85 -1.77
CA ILE A 68 -14.71 7.20 -1.46
C ILE A 68 -15.65 7.90 -0.46
N LYS A 69 -16.92 7.49 -0.39
CA LYS A 69 -17.88 8.02 0.58
C LYS A 69 -17.55 7.65 2.03
N ASP A 70 -16.82 6.57 2.23
CA ASP A 70 -16.36 6.12 3.55
C ASP A 70 -15.05 6.81 3.94
N GLY A 71 -14.65 7.90 3.28
CA GLY A 71 -13.44 8.64 3.59
C GLY A 71 -13.52 9.39 4.93
N ARG A 72 -12.40 9.44 5.66
CA ARG A 72 -12.21 10.17 6.93
C ARG A 72 -13.20 9.78 8.03
N LEU A 73 -13.59 8.50 8.10
CA LEU A 73 -14.40 8.00 9.19
C LEU A 73 -13.59 7.89 10.48
N LYS A 74 -14.24 8.19 11.61
CA LYS A 74 -13.62 8.10 12.93
C LYS A 74 -13.29 6.64 13.29
N PRO A 75 -12.33 6.41 14.21
CA PRO A 75 -12.10 5.10 14.81
C PRO A 75 -13.39 4.47 15.36
N GLY A 76 -13.61 3.19 15.10
CA GLY A 76 -14.80 2.43 15.51
C GLY A 76 -16.00 2.53 14.55
N SER A 77 -15.88 3.28 13.44
CA SER A 77 -17.00 3.44 12.48
C SER A 77 -17.30 2.12 11.75
N PRO A 78 -18.58 1.73 11.58
CA PRO A 78 -18.93 0.52 10.86
C PRO A 78 -18.85 0.72 9.34
N LYS A 79 -18.30 -0.26 8.62
CA LYS A 79 -18.48 -0.37 7.17
C LYS A 79 -19.86 -0.95 6.89
N LEU A 80 -20.65 -0.25 6.10
CA LEU A 80 -22.01 -0.65 5.75
C LEU A 80 -22.07 -1.19 4.31
N SER A 81 -22.94 -2.18 4.06
CA SER A 81 -23.20 -2.68 2.71
C SER A 81 -23.83 -1.59 1.84
N LYS A 82 -23.60 -1.57 0.53
CA LYS A 82 -24.27 -0.60 -0.35
C LYS A 82 -25.79 -0.80 -0.32
N LEU A 83 -26.55 0.30 -0.41
CA LEU A 83 -28.00 0.25 -0.60
C LEU A 83 -28.32 -0.41 -1.95
N ALA A 84 -29.33 -1.29 -1.96
CA ALA A 84 -29.88 -1.78 -3.22
C ALA A 84 -30.37 -0.57 -4.01
N THR A 85 -29.88 -0.42 -5.24
CA THR A 85 -30.15 0.75 -6.07
C THR A 85 -30.79 0.30 -7.36
N LEU A 86 -32.01 0.75 -7.60
CA LEU A 86 -32.76 0.43 -8.80
C LEU A 86 -32.85 1.69 -9.67
N SER A 87 -32.38 1.59 -10.91
CA SER A 87 -32.45 2.68 -11.89
C SER A 87 -33.44 2.37 -12.99
N LEU A 88 -34.46 3.21 -13.11
CA LEU A 88 -35.47 3.15 -14.17
C LEU A 88 -35.27 4.31 -15.13
N LYS A 89 -35.24 3.98 -16.43
CA LYS A 89 -35.23 4.98 -17.49
C LYS A 89 -36.68 5.16 -17.95
N ILE A 90 -37.20 6.36 -17.77
CA ILE A 90 -38.58 6.71 -18.14
C ILE A 90 -38.53 7.58 -19.39
N SER A 91 -39.33 7.19 -20.38
CA SER A 91 -39.54 7.95 -21.60
C SER A 91 -41.04 8.23 -21.76
N ILE A 92 -41.42 9.50 -21.62
CA ILE A 92 -42.78 9.98 -21.86
C ILE A 92 -42.84 10.48 -23.29
N SER A 93 -43.66 9.86 -24.15
CA SER A 93 -43.93 10.30 -25.52
C SER A 93 -45.33 10.85 -25.67
N GLY A 94 -45.53 11.87 -26.51
CA GLY A 94 -46.84 12.49 -26.78
C GLY A 94 -47.14 13.74 -25.95
N LEU A 95 -46.10 14.45 -25.47
CA LEU A 95 -46.24 15.64 -24.62
C LEU A 95 -47.07 16.78 -25.24
N LYS A 96 -47.28 16.77 -26.56
CA LYS A 96 -48.11 17.76 -27.27
C LYS A 96 -49.57 17.36 -27.47
N GLN A 97 -49.95 16.11 -27.19
CA GLN A 97 -51.32 15.62 -27.37
C GLN A 97 -52.03 15.48 -26.02
N VAL A 98 -53.10 16.27 -25.82
CA VAL A 98 -53.94 16.18 -24.63
C VAL A 98 -54.64 14.81 -24.64
N GLY A 99 -54.29 13.95 -23.68
CA GLY A 99 -54.99 12.67 -23.45
C GLY A 99 -54.30 11.41 -23.97
N VAL A 100 -53.10 11.46 -24.57
CA VAL A 100 -52.36 10.25 -25.00
C VAL A 100 -50.98 10.19 -24.34
N SER A 101 -50.95 9.63 -23.14
CA SER A 101 -49.73 9.46 -22.34
C SER A 101 -49.20 8.03 -22.47
N LYS A 102 -48.51 7.67 -23.54
CA LYS A 102 -47.75 6.39 -23.55
C LYS A 102 -46.43 6.60 -22.83
N ALA A 103 -46.38 6.28 -21.54
CA ALA A 103 -45.14 6.18 -20.78
C ALA A 103 -44.52 4.78 -21.03
N SER A 104 -43.33 4.75 -21.60
CA SER A 104 -42.55 3.52 -21.68
C SER A 104 -41.49 3.55 -20.58
N VAL A 105 -41.50 2.51 -19.75
CA VAL A 105 -40.56 2.32 -18.65
C VAL A 105 -39.64 1.18 -19.05
N THR A 106 -38.36 1.48 -19.25
CA THR A 106 -37.35 0.45 -19.48
C THR A 106 -36.51 0.31 -18.21
N PRO A 107 -36.63 -0.81 -17.47
CA PRO A 107 -35.73 -1.07 -16.35
C PRO A 107 -34.32 -1.28 -16.89
N THR A 108 -33.32 -0.70 -16.23
CA THR A 108 -31.92 -0.96 -16.55
C THR A 108 -31.20 -1.13 -15.24
N ASP A 109 -31.04 -2.39 -14.81
CA ASP A 109 -30.13 -2.69 -13.71
C ASP A 109 -28.68 -2.75 -14.24
N ARG A 110 -27.73 -2.29 -13.43
CA ARG A 110 -26.30 -2.49 -13.65
C ARG A 110 -25.87 -3.94 -13.36
N SER A 111 -26.76 -4.77 -12.81
CA SER A 111 -26.56 -6.19 -12.53
C SER A 111 -27.17 -7.16 -13.57
N GLY A 112 -27.92 -6.66 -14.57
CA GLY A 112 -28.54 -7.51 -15.59
C GLY A 112 -29.78 -8.28 -15.13
N ASP A 113 -30.20 -8.15 -13.87
CA ASP A 113 -31.40 -8.82 -13.38
C ASP A 113 -32.65 -7.97 -13.67
N THR A 114 -33.57 -8.53 -14.46
CA THR A 114 -34.80 -7.87 -14.92
C THR A 114 -35.91 -8.11 -13.90
N SER A 115 -35.83 -7.49 -12.73
CA SER A 115 -36.96 -7.45 -11.78
C SER A 115 -37.77 -6.17 -11.99
N SER A 116 -38.64 -6.19 -13.01
CA SER A 116 -39.70 -5.19 -13.24
C SER A 116 -40.73 -5.11 -12.10
N ASP A 117 -40.70 -6.06 -11.18
CA ASP A 117 -41.77 -6.30 -10.21
C ASP A 117 -41.63 -5.50 -8.91
N ALA A 118 -40.55 -4.74 -8.75
CA ALA A 118 -40.21 -4.08 -7.49
C ALA A 118 -40.83 -2.68 -7.30
N VAL A 119 -41.33 -2.01 -8.36
CA VAL A 119 -41.77 -0.61 -8.26
C VAL A 119 -42.94 -0.28 -9.19
N GLN A 120 -43.98 0.35 -8.66
CA GLN A 120 -45.06 0.96 -9.43
C GLN A 120 -44.86 2.49 -9.52
N ILE A 121 -44.71 3.01 -10.74
CA ILE A 121 -44.67 4.45 -11.01
C ILE A 121 -45.96 4.82 -11.74
N ILE A 122 -46.83 5.56 -11.07
CA ILE A 122 -48.07 6.08 -11.65
C ILE A 122 -47.80 7.50 -12.16
N LEU A 123 -48.05 7.71 -13.45
CA LEU A 123 -47.91 9.00 -14.13
C LEU A 123 -49.30 9.45 -14.57
N GLU A 124 -49.87 10.42 -13.85
CA GLU A 124 -51.18 10.98 -14.18
C GLU A 124 -51.01 12.41 -14.73
N PRO A 125 -51.64 12.75 -15.88
CA PRO A 125 -51.64 14.12 -16.37
C PRO A 125 -52.42 15.00 -15.38
N HIS A 126 -51.81 16.13 -14.97
CA HIS A 126 -52.48 17.06 -14.07
C HIS A 126 -53.57 17.81 -14.85
N ALA A 127 -54.78 17.83 -14.29
CA ALA A 127 -55.99 18.27 -14.99
C ALA A 127 -55.80 19.63 -15.70
N GLY A 128 -55.90 19.62 -17.03
CA GLY A 128 -55.92 20.82 -17.87
C GLY A 128 -54.56 21.34 -18.38
N ASN A 129 -53.41 20.74 -18.03
CA ASN A 129 -52.10 21.20 -18.51
C ASN A 129 -51.20 20.05 -19.01
N PRO A 130 -50.88 19.97 -20.31
CA PRO A 130 -50.07 18.88 -20.89
C PRO A 130 -48.61 18.86 -20.39
N TYR A 131 -48.15 19.94 -19.76
CA TYR A 131 -46.79 20.08 -19.25
C TYR A 131 -46.67 19.79 -17.74
N GLN A 132 -47.77 19.46 -17.03
CA GLN A 132 -47.77 19.12 -15.61
C GLN A 132 -48.18 17.66 -15.39
N TRP A 133 -47.35 16.92 -14.67
CA TRP A 133 -47.50 15.49 -14.45
C TRP A 133 -47.44 15.19 -12.95
N SER A 134 -48.46 14.50 -12.44
CA SER A 134 -48.44 13.89 -11.12
C SER A 134 -47.65 12.58 -11.23
N VAL A 135 -46.52 12.51 -10.55
CA VAL A 135 -45.71 11.30 -10.48
C VAL A 135 -45.87 10.73 -9.08
N LYS A 136 -46.43 9.54 -8.97
CA LYS A 136 -46.46 8.79 -7.71
C LYS A 136 -45.50 7.62 -7.85
N VAL A 137 -44.48 7.57 -7.00
CA VAL A 137 -43.50 6.48 -6.97
C VAL A 137 -43.77 5.67 -5.71
N SER A 138 -44.23 4.42 -5.86
CA SER A 138 -44.47 3.51 -4.75
C SER A 138 -43.71 2.20 -4.96
N PRO A 139 -42.99 1.70 -3.93
CA PRO A 139 -42.39 0.36 -4.00
C PRO A 139 -43.50 -0.70 -4.00
N THR A 140 -43.35 -1.74 -4.82
CA THR A 140 -44.28 -2.88 -4.85
C THR A 140 -43.94 -3.85 -3.71
N ALA A 141 -44.96 -4.52 -3.16
CA ALA A 141 -44.89 -5.43 -1.99
C ALA A 141 -43.95 -6.66 -2.11
N ASN A 142 -43.25 -6.87 -3.23
CA ASN A 142 -42.42 -8.05 -3.51
C ASN A 142 -40.97 -7.94 -2.99
N GLY A 143 -40.77 -7.28 -1.85
CA GLY A 143 -39.73 -7.63 -0.88
C GLY A 143 -38.27 -7.20 -1.14
N HIS A 144 -37.95 -6.47 -2.20
CA HIS A 144 -36.53 -6.09 -2.46
C HIS A 144 -36.14 -4.67 -2.02
N LEU A 145 -37.09 -3.74 -1.88
CA LEU A 145 -36.80 -2.33 -1.56
C LEU A 145 -37.69 -1.81 -0.42
N ASP A 146 -37.64 -2.47 0.73
CA ASP A 146 -38.12 -1.91 1.99
C ASP A 146 -37.01 -1.91 3.05
N PRO A 147 -36.77 -0.79 3.76
CA PRO A 147 -37.36 0.54 3.58
C PRO A 147 -36.61 1.41 2.54
N LEU A 148 -37.35 2.21 1.77
CA LEU A 148 -36.79 3.23 0.85
C LEU A 148 -36.10 4.36 1.64
N GLN A 149 -34.86 4.69 1.25
CA GLN A 149 -34.09 5.76 1.90
C GLN A 149 -33.98 7.03 1.07
N THR A 150 -33.74 6.91 -0.24
CA THR A 150 -33.57 8.08 -1.12
C THR A 150 -34.15 7.83 -2.51
N VAL A 151 -34.74 8.88 -3.09
CA VAL A 151 -35.24 8.90 -4.47
C VAL A 151 -34.59 10.07 -5.20
N ASN A 152 -33.87 9.79 -6.29
CA ASN A 152 -33.20 10.78 -7.10
C ASN A 152 -33.79 10.82 -8.51
N LEU A 153 -34.15 12.02 -8.96
CA LEU A 153 -34.51 12.27 -10.36
C LEU A 153 -33.30 12.87 -11.08
N GLU A 154 -32.75 12.12 -12.02
CA GLU A 154 -31.59 12.52 -12.82
C GLU A 154 -32.00 12.88 -14.26
N ARG A 155 -31.24 13.79 -14.88
CA ARG A 155 -31.31 14.10 -16.32
C ARG A 155 -32.66 14.67 -16.78
N LEU A 156 -33.37 15.41 -15.92
CA LEU A 156 -34.59 16.13 -16.30
C LEU A 156 -34.33 17.17 -17.40
N PRO A 157 -35.28 17.44 -18.31
CA PRO A 157 -35.13 18.49 -19.33
C PRO A 157 -34.79 19.86 -18.71
N LYS A 158 -33.91 20.63 -19.38
CA LYS A 158 -33.49 21.97 -18.90
C LYS A 158 -34.72 22.88 -18.77
N GLY A 159 -34.97 23.42 -17.58
CA GLY A 159 -36.14 24.25 -17.28
C GLY A 159 -37.27 23.53 -16.53
N SER A 160 -37.12 22.23 -16.26
CA SER A 160 -38.09 21.48 -15.44
C SER A 160 -38.09 21.96 -13.97
N LYS A 161 -39.27 22.08 -13.38
CA LYS A 161 -39.47 22.40 -11.95
C LYS A 161 -40.20 21.24 -11.26
N LEU A 162 -39.80 20.95 -10.03
CA LEU A 162 -40.44 19.99 -9.15
C LEU A 162 -41.10 20.74 -7.99
N SER A 163 -42.30 20.30 -7.60
CA SER A 163 -43.02 20.88 -6.45
C SER A 163 -42.31 20.61 -5.12
N VAL A 164 -41.56 19.51 -5.01
CA VAL A 164 -40.87 19.07 -3.80
C VAL A 164 -39.47 18.56 -4.13
N GLY A 165 -38.55 18.63 -3.16
CA GLY A 165 -37.18 18.16 -3.27
C GLY A 165 -36.15 19.27 -3.51
N LYS A 166 -34.88 18.95 -3.22
CA LYS A 166 -33.77 19.90 -3.35
C LYS A 166 -32.99 19.61 -4.62
N LYS A 167 -32.88 20.63 -5.50
CA LYS A 167 -32.03 20.56 -6.69
C LYS A 167 -30.57 20.70 -6.29
N ASP A 168 -29.72 19.80 -6.80
CA ASP A 168 -28.28 19.94 -6.68
C ASP A 168 -27.79 21.18 -7.45
N LYS A 169 -26.88 21.95 -6.85
CA LYS A 169 -26.43 23.24 -7.40
C LYS A 169 -25.62 23.08 -8.69
N PHE A 170 -24.94 21.94 -8.85
CA PHE A 170 -23.99 21.71 -9.94
C PHE A 170 -24.39 20.57 -10.87
N ARG A 171 -25.17 19.60 -10.38
CA ARG A 171 -25.65 18.46 -11.17
C ARG A 171 -27.14 18.58 -11.43
N ASN A 172 -27.60 18.12 -12.59
CA ASN A 172 -29.02 18.05 -12.90
C ASN A 172 -29.68 16.83 -12.22
N ILE A 173 -29.63 16.84 -10.88
CA ILE A 173 -30.10 15.80 -9.97
C ILE A 173 -30.98 16.48 -8.94
N TRP A 174 -32.18 15.95 -8.75
CA TRP A 174 -33.09 16.36 -7.69
C TRP A 174 -33.17 15.24 -6.66
N ARG A 175 -32.94 15.59 -5.40
CA ARG A 175 -33.03 14.65 -4.28
C ARG A 175 -34.38 14.82 -3.60
N LEU A 176 -35.12 13.73 -3.46
CA LEU A 176 -36.41 13.68 -2.79
C LEU A 176 -36.36 12.75 -1.58
N SER A 177 -37.05 13.14 -0.52
CA SER A 177 -37.30 12.26 0.62
C SER A 177 -38.34 11.20 0.24
N PRO A 178 -38.36 10.03 0.88
CA PRO A 178 -39.34 8.99 0.57
C PRO A 178 -40.81 9.43 0.67
N LYS A 179 -41.12 10.33 1.63
CA LYS A 179 -42.47 10.91 1.78
C LYS A 179 -42.83 11.84 0.61
N ASP A 180 -41.87 12.66 0.18
CA ASP A 180 -42.03 13.60 -0.93
C ASP A 180 -42.14 12.90 -2.29
N ALA A 181 -41.63 11.67 -2.40
CA ALA A 181 -41.69 10.86 -3.61
C ALA A 181 -43.07 10.21 -3.86
N GLN A 182 -43.93 10.16 -2.84
CA GLN A 182 -45.28 9.59 -2.94
C GLN A 182 -46.25 10.52 -3.68
N GLU A 183 -46.02 11.84 -3.61
CA GLU A 183 -46.87 12.84 -4.25
C GLU A 183 -46.01 14.01 -4.75
N LEU A 184 -45.59 13.96 -6.03
CA LEU A 184 -44.81 15.04 -6.64
C LEU A 184 -45.43 15.50 -7.96
N ILE A 185 -45.35 16.80 -8.22
CA ILE A 185 -45.80 17.44 -9.45
C ILE A 185 -44.54 17.84 -10.24
N LEU A 186 -44.36 17.21 -11.40
CA LEU A 186 -43.31 17.53 -12.34
C LEU A 186 -43.85 18.50 -13.39
N THR A 187 -43.29 19.71 -13.44
CA THR A 187 -43.57 20.70 -14.50
C THR A 187 -42.45 20.67 -15.53
N LEU A 188 -42.77 20.22 -16.74
CA LEU A 188 -41.86 20.19 -17.89
C LEU A 188 -41.86 21.55 -18.62
N PRO A 189 -40.74 21.96 -19.23
CA PRO A 189 -40.67 23.21 -20.00
C PRO A 189 -41.49 23.10 -21.29
N LYS A 190 -42.16 24.18 -21.70
CA LYS A 190 -42.93 24.28 -22.95
C LYS A 190 -42.08 24.08 -24.22
N THR A 191 -40.76 24.11 -24.07
CA THR A 191 -39.75 23.92 -25.12
C THR A 191 -39.29 22.45 -25.23
N SER A 192 -39.83 21.53 -24.43
CA SER A 192 -39.45 20.11 -24.47
C SER A 192 -39.89 19.46 -25.80
N THR A 193 -39.04 18.60 -26.36
CA THR A 193 -39.40 17.72 -27.49
C THR A 193 -40.59 16.85 -27.12
N ASP A 194 -41.30 16.30 -28.12
CA ASP A 194 -42.47 15.41 -27.93
C ASP A 194 -42.18 14.14 -27.11
N VAL A 195 -40.90 13.93 -26.76
CA VAL A 195 -40.41 12.87 -25.89
C VAL A 195 -39.58 13.48 -24.74
N GLY A 196 -40.06 13.34 -23.50
CA GLY A 196 -39.33 13.67 -22.28
C GLY A 196 -38.65 12.43 -21.71
N ARG A 197 -37.31 12.46 -21.58
CA ARG A 197 -36.55 11.35 -20.99
C ARG A 197 -35.94 11.78 -19.67
N PHE A 198 -36.14 10.99 -18.62
CA PHE A 198 -35.49 11.18 -17.32
C PHE A 198 -35.22 9.83 -16.67
N ARG A 199 -34.34 9.83 -15.67
CA ARG A 199 -34.00 8.63 -14.92
C ARG A 199 -34.44 8.80 -13.48
N VAL A 200 -35.11 7.79 -12.95
CA VAL A 200 -35.43 7.68 -11.53
C VAL A 200 -34.48 6.66 -10.93
N VAL A 201 -33.73 7.06 -9.90
CA VAL A 201 -32.84 6.19 -9.15
C VAL A 201 -33.37 6.12 -7.73
N MET A 202 -33.81 4.93 -7.31
CA MET A 202 -34.25 4.68 -5.95
C MET A 202 -33.19 3.85 -5.24
N SER A 203 -32.86 4.21 -4.01
CA SER A 203 -31.99 3.43 -3.15
C SER A 203 -32.72 3.10 -1.85
N GLY A 204 -32.77 1.82 -1.50
CA GLY A 204 -33.48 1.30 -0.33
C GLY A 204 -32.87 0.00 0.19
N GLY A 205 -33.44 -0.50 1.29
CA GLY A 205 -33.03 -1.73 1.94
C GLY A 205 -32.19 -1.53 3.21
N THR A 206 -32.06 -2.60 3.99
CA THR A 206 -31.33 -2.58 5.27
C THR A 206 -29.82 -2.60 5.04
N GLN A 207 -29.13 -1.58 5.55
CA GLN A 207 -27.67 -1.55 5.60
C GLN A 207 -27.15 -2.62 6.56
N LYS A 208 -26.44 -3.64 6.06
CA LYS A 208 -25.77 -4.63 6.92
C LYS A 208 -24.38 -4.11 7.30
N LYS A 209 -24.03 -4.22 8.59
CA LYS A 209 -22.65 -3.99 9.05
C LYS A 209 -21.76 -5.13 8.56
N LEU A 210 -20.79 -4.80 7.70
CA LEU A 210 -19.83 -5.75 7.13
C LEU A 210 -18.61 -5.92 8.02
N MET A 211 -18.07 -4.81 8.52
CA MET A 211 -16.88 -4.78 9.39
C MET A 211 -16.85 -3.50 10.22
N THR A 212 -15.87 -3.37 11.11
CA THR A 212 -15.63 -2.15 11.90
C THR A 212 -14.24 -1.61 11.58
N TYR A 213 -14.14 -0.34 11.22
CA TYR A 213 -12.87 0.35 11.02
C TYR A 213 -12.27 0.72 12.38
N TRP A 214 -11.43 -0.15 12.95
CA TRP A 214 -10.90 0.04 14.31
C TRP A 214 -10.09 1.33 14.46
N LEU A 215 -9.23 1.64 13.49
CA LEU A 215 -8.45 2.87 13.45
C LEU A 215 -9.09 3.98 12.60
N GLY A 216 -10.27 3.74 12.02
CA GLY A 216 -10.92 4.65 11.08
C GLY A 216 -10.42 4.45 9.64
N THR A 217 -10.76 5.39 8.77
CA THR A 217 -10.45 5.31 7.34
C THR A 217 -9.63 6.50 6.84
N ASP A 218 -8.87 6.26 5.77
CA ASP A 218 -8.13 7.32 5.06
C ASP A 218 -9.05 8.22 4.21
N ASP A 219 -8.45 9.16 3.47
CA ASP A 219 -9.17 10.09 2.59
C ASP A 219 -9.95 9.39 1.46
N GLN A 220 -9.62 8.14 1.13
CA GLN A 220 -10.25 7.36 0.08
C GLN A 220 -11.24 6.31 0.60
N GLY A 221 -11.37 6.15 1.92
CA GLY A 221 -12.24 5.15 2.56
C GLY A 221 -11.60 3.78 2.75
N ARG A 222 -10.26 3.70 2.79
CA ARG A 222 -9.50 2.48 3.09
C ARG A 222 -9.36 2.31 4.59
N ASP A 223 -9.44 1.08 5.09
CA ASP A 223 -9.20 0.77 6.50
C ASP A 223 -7.74 1.05 6.89
N MET A 224 -7.53 1.91 7.88
CA MET A 224 -6.20 2.37 8.25
C MET A 224 -5.40 1.27 8.96
N LEU A 225 -6.06 0.38 9.72
CA LEU A 225 -5.41 -0.76 10.38
C LEU A 225 -4.88 -1.77 9.34
N SER A 226 -5.72 -2.14 8.37
CA SER A 226 -5.29 -2.98 7.24
C SER A 226 -4.17 -2.31 6.44
N GLY A 227 -4.27 -0.99 6.22
CA GLY A 227 -3.22 -0.17 5.60
C GLY A 227 -1.87 -0.28 6.29
N ILE A 228 -1.84 -0.24 7.63
CA ILE A 228 -0.60 -0.37 8.42
C ILE A 228 0.01 -1.76 8.25
N PHE A 229 -0.77 -2.84 8.35
CA PHE A 229 -0.24 -4.20 8.24
C PHE A 229 0.31 -4.51 6.85
N TYR A 230 -0.42 -4.10 5.81
CA TYR A 230 0.06 -4.26 4.44
C TYR A 230 1.23 -3.35 4.11
N GLY A 231 1.22 -2.10 4.59
CA GLY A 231 2.34 -1.17 4.43
C GLY A 231 3.61 -1.70 5.07
N LEU A 232 3.51 -2.24 6.29
CA LEU A 232 4.63 -2.85 7.01
C LEU A 232 5.28 -3.99 6.22
N ARG A 233 4.48 -4.85 5.55
CA ARG A 233 5.00 -5.89 4.65
C ARG A 233 5.81 -5.30 3.49
N ILE A 234 5.28 -4.26 2.85
CA ILE A 234 5.93 -3.61 1.70
C ILE A 234 7.23 -2.95 2.14
N SER A 235 7.19 -2.07 3.15
CA SER A 235 8.36 -1.36 3.66
C SER A 235 9.48 -2.32 4.09
N LEU A 236 9.13 -3.41 4.80
CA LEU A 236 10.12 -4.38 5.25
C LEU A 236 10.73 -5.16 4.07
N SER A 237 9.92 -5.53 3.08
CA SER A 237 10.41 -6.23 1.89
C SER A 237 11.34 -5.35 1.05
N VAL A 238 11.02 -4.07 0.88
CA VAL A 238 11.80 -3.10 0.10
C VAL A 238 13.11 -2.80 0.81
N ALA A 239 13.07 -2.47 2.11
CA ALA A 239 14.25 -2.15 2.89
C ALA A 239 15.22 -3.31 2.96
N LEU A 240 14.74 -4.52 3.30
CA LEU A 240 15.61 -5.69 3.42
C LEU A 240 16.22 -6.08 2.08
N SER A 241 15.42 -6.12 1.00
CA SER A 241 15.92 -6.49 -0.32
C SER A 241 16.94 -5.47 -0.85
N SER A 242 16.65 -4.17 -0.70
CA SER A 242 17.56 -3.12 -1.14
C SER A 242 18.88 -3.14 -0.37
N VAL A 243 18.85 -3.32 0.95
CA VAL A 243 20.04 -3.43 1.79
C VAL A 243 20.87 -4.65 1.40
N VAL A 244 20.27 -5.83 1.23
CA VAL A 244 21.02 -7.04 0.85
C VAL A 244 21.71 -6.87 -0.50
N ILE A 245 21.02 -6.30 -1.49
CA ILE A 245 21.58 -6.06 -2.83
C ILE A 245 22.69 -5.00 -2.77
N ALA A 246 22.44 -3.87 -2.10
CA ALA A 246 23.41 -2.78 -1.95
C ALA A 246 24.65 -3.23 -1.17
N LEU A 247 24.47 -4.00 -0.10
CA LEU A 247 25.53 -4.58 0.70
C LEU A 247 26.39 -5.51 -0.15
N THR A 248 25.76 -6.37 -0.96
CA THR A 248 26.47 -7.32 -1.82
C THR A 248 27.31 -6.57 -2.87
N ILE A 249 26.69 -5.65 -3.61
CA ILE A 249 27.37 -4.85 -4.64
C ILE A 249 28.50 -4.01 -4.02
N GLY A 250 28.19 -3.28 -2.95
CA GLY A 250 29.15 -2.42 -2.27
C GLY A 250 30.32 -3.21 -1.71
N THR A 251 30.06 -4.34 -1.04
CA THR A 251 31.13 -5.19 -0.49
C THR A 251 32.06 -5.73 -1.57
N ILE A 252 31.50 -6.20 -2.70
CA ILE A 252 32.31 -6.67 -3.84
C ILE A 252 33.20 -5.53 -4.37
N LEU A 253 32.63 -4.35 -4.61
CA LEU A 253 33.39 -3.20 -5.13
C LEU A 253 34.45 -2.71 -4.12
N GLY A 254 34.12 -2.67 -2.83
CA GLY A 254 35.02 -2.25 -1.77
C GLY A 254 36.19 -3.23 -1.57
N LEU A 255 35.93 -4.54 -1.61
CA LEU A 255 36.97 -5.56 -1.56
C LEU A 255 37.88 -5.51 -2.79
N CYS A 256 37.31 -5.35 -3.99
CA CYS A 256 38.09 -5.16 -5.21
C CYS A 256 38.99 -3.91 -5.13
N ALA A 257 38.44 -2.78 -4.65
CA ALA A 257 39.19 -1.55 -4.45
C ALA A 257 40.36 -1.74 -3.46
N ALA A 258 40.11 -2.38 -2.32
CA ALA A 258 41.14 -2.63 -1.31
C ALA A 258 42.21 -3.64 -1.76
N TYR A 259 41.81 -4.69 -2.47
CA TYR A 259 42.72 -5.78 -2.83
C TYR A 259 43.63 -5.38 -4.00
N TYR A 260 43.06 -4.90 -5.12
CA TYR A 260 43.85 -4.58 -6.31
C TYR A 260 44.58 -3.24 -6.19
N GLY A 261 44.02 -2.27 -5.45
CA GLY A 261 44.64 -0.98 -5.24
C GLY A 261 44.82 -0.14 -6.51
N GLY A 262 45.57 0.95 -6.38
CA GLY A 262 45.99 1.81 -7.49
C GLY A 262 44.83 2.46 -8.25
N ARG A 263 44.73 2.20 -9.55
CA ARG A 263 43.72 2.83 -10.43
C ARG A 263 42.30 2.34 -10.17
N THR A 264 42.12 1.05 -9.88
CA THR A 264 40.80 0.47 -9.61
C THR A 264 40.19 1.08 -8.36
N ASP A 265 40.99 1.17 -7.31
CA ASP A 265 40.68 1.83 -6.06
C ASP A 265 40.29 3.30 -6.27
N THR A 266 41.13 4.04 -7.00
CA THR A 266 40.88 5.46 -7.29
C THR A 266 39.56 5.66 -8.06
N LEU A 267 39.26 4.83 -9.05
CA LEU A 267 38.05 4.95 -9.86
C LEU A 267 36.80 4.66 -9.02
N ILE A 268 36.78 3.53 -8.30
CA ILE A 268 35.63 3.12 -7.48
C ILE A 268 35.39 4.17 -6.39
N MET A 269 36.44 4.65 -5.75
CA MET A 269 36.32 5.60 -4.65
C MET A 269 35.93 7.00 -5.13
N ARG A 270 36.34 7.42 -6.33
CA ARG A 270 35.80 8.64 -6.94
C ARG A 270 34.30 8.56 -7.17
N LEU A 271 33.79 7.41 -7.64
CA LEU A 271 32.34 7.23 -7.81
C LEU A 271 31.61 7.26 -6.46
N VAL A 272 32.17 6.58 -5.45
CA VAL A 272 31.63 6.57 -4.09
C VAL A 272 31.65 7.98 -3.47
N ASP A 273 32.74 8.72 -3.62
CA ASP A 273 32.89 10.07 -3.08
C ASP A 273 31.99 11.07 -3.80
N LEU A 274 31.83 10.95 -5.12
CA LEU A 274 30.86 11.72 -5.90
C LEU A 274 29.45 11.47 -5.39
N GLN A 275 29.05 10.21 -5.20
CA GLN A 275 27.72 9.89 -4.74
C GLN A 275 27.45 10.40 -3.31
N LEU A 276 28.39 10.16 -2.40
CA LEU A 276 28.25 10.55 -0.99
C LEU A 276 28.42 12.06 -0.76
N SER A 277 28.79 12.82 -1.80
CA SER A 277 28.81 14.29 -1.76
C SER A 277 27.40 14.91 -1.85
N PHE A 278 26.41 14.18 -2.36
CA PHE A 278 25.03 14.63 -2.43
C PHE A 278 24.20 14.08 -1.26
N PRO A 279 23.23 14.84 -0.75
CA PRO A 279 22.25 14.33 0.21
C PRO A 279 21.50 13.12 -0.35
N THR A 280 21.51 12.01 0.40
CA THR A 280 20.89 10.72 0.08
C THR A 280 19.44 10.85 -0.43
N ILE A 281 18.65 11.68 0.25
CA ILE A 281 17.23 11.89 -0.10
C ILE A 281 17.05 12.60 -1.45
N LEU A 282 17.95 13.52 -1.81
CA LEU A 282 17.87 14.24 -3.08
C LEU A 282 18.12 13.30 -4.26
N ILE A 283 19.14 12.45 -4.16
CA ILE A 283 19.40 11.44 -5.21
C ILE A 283 18.20 10.49 -5.32
N ALA A 284 17.68 10.01 -4.19
CA ALA A 284 16.55 9.10 -4.20
C ALA A 284 15.31 9.71 -4.89
N LEU A 285 14.98 10.97 -4.60
CA LEU A 285 13.88 11.69 -5.24
C LEU A 285 14.08 11.86 -6.75
N ILE A 286 15.29 12.25 -7.18
CA ILE A 286 15.61 12.38 -8.61
C ILE A 286 15.46 11.03 -9.32
N LEU A 287 15.96 9.95 -8.71
CA LEU A 287 15.81 8.61 -9.28
C LEU A 287 14.34 8.20 -9.37
N LEU A 288 13.53 8.43 -8.33
CA LEU A 288 12.09 8.13 -8.39
C LEU A 288 11.36 8.95 -9.46
N ALA A 289 11.72 10.22 -9.63
CA ALA A 289 11.15 11.07 -10.66
C ALA A 289 11.42 10.55 -12.08
N ILE A 290 12.60 9.95 -12.29
CA ILE A 290 13.01 9.38 -13.58
C ILE A 290 12.41 7.97 -13.78
N LEU A 291 12.49 7.10 -12.77
CA LEU A 291 12.05 5.70 -12.84
C LEU A 291 10.51 5.58 -12.83
N GLY A 292 9.81 6.53 -12.22
CA GLY A 292 8.36 6.54 -12.08
C GLY A 292 7.88 5.76 -10.85
N LYS A 293 6.55 5.63 -10.71
CA LYS A 293 5.89 5.03 -9.55
C LYS A 293 6.01 3.50 -9.55
N GLY A 294 6.35 2.92 -8.41
CA GLY A 294 6.31 1.48 -8.20
C GLY A 294 7.28 1.00 -7.11
N VAL A 295 6.90 -0.07 -6.41
CA VAL A 295 7.69 -0.66 -5.32
C VAL A 295 9.10 -1.06 -5.80
N PHE A 296 9.20 -1.62 -7.01
CA PHE A 296 10.47 -2.01 -7.61
C PHE A 296 11.39 -0.81 -7.89
N ASN A 297 10.82 0.31 -8.34
CA ASN A 297 11.59 1.52 -8.63
C ASN A 297 12.16 2.14 -7.35
N VAL A 298 11.38 2.13 -6.27
CA VAL A 298 11.85 2.58 -4.95
C VAL A 298 12.99 1.69 -4.46
N MET A 299 12.83 0.37 -4.58
CA MET A 299 13.90 -0.58 -4.24
C MET A 299 15.18 -0.30 -5.03
N LEU A 300 15.09 -0.11 -6.36
CA LEU A 300 16.23 0.17 -7.22
C LEU A 300 16.92 1.49 -6.86
N ALA A 301 16.13 2.54 -6.59
CA ALA A 301 16.66 3.83 -6.16
C ALA A 301 17.43 3.71 -4.83
N LEU A 302 16.89 2.97 -3.86
CA LEU A 302 17.56 2.71 -2.58
C LEU A 302 18.86 1.91 -2.75
N VAL A 303 18.90 0.92 -3.65
CA VAL A 303 20.13 0.18 -3.97
C VAL A 303 21.21 1.10 -4.53
N ILE A 304 20.84 1.91 -5.53
CA ILE A 304 21.76 2.88 -6.17
C ILE A 304 22.27 3.90 -5.16
N VAL A 305 21.49 4.23 -4.13
CA VAL A 305 21.86 5.23 -3.14
C VAL A 305 22.73 4.66 -2.01
N GLN A 306 22.48 3.43 -1.56
CA GLN A 306 23.14 2.87 -0.37
C GLN A 306 24.44 2.10 -0.66
N TRP A 307 24.66 1.59 -1.88
CA TRP A 307 25.85 0.75 -2.18
C TRP A 307 27.18 1.44 -1.86
N ALA A 308 27.25 2.76 -2.00
CA ALA A 308 28.48 3.53 -1.82
C ALA A 308 28.98 3.49 -0.37
N LEU A 309 28.08 3.50 0.61
CA LEU A 309 28.45 3.39 2.02
C LEU A 309 29.08 2.03 2.33
N TYR A 310 28.46 0.94 1.84
CA TYR A 310 29.01 -0.40 2.01
C TYR A 310 30.36 -0.57 1.30
N ALA A 311 30.53 0.00 0.10
CA ALA A 311 31.81 -0.02 -0.61
C ALA A 311 32.92 0.68 0.17
N ARG A 312 32.63 1.87 0.73
CA ARG A 312 33.59 2.62 1.53
C ARG A 312 33.99 1.86 2.80
N THR A 313 33.03 1.30 3.52
CA THR A 313 33.31 0.55 4.75
C THR A 313 34.06 -0.75 4.47
N ALA A 314 33.59 -1.54 3.48
CA ALA A 314 34.25 -2.79 3.11
C ALA A 314 35.71 -2.54 2.70
N ARG A 315 35.97 -1.48 1.92
CA ARG A 315 37.33 -1.08 1.57
C ARG A 315 38.16 -0.73 2.81
N GLY A 316 37.62 0.08 3.71
CA GLY A 316 38.33 0.53 4.92
C GLY A 316 38.79 -0.63 5.80
N VAL A 317 37.91 -1.59 6.06
CA VAL A 317 38.24 -2.79 6.84
C VAL A 317 39.16 -3.74 6.06
N ALA A 318 38.92 -3.93 4.77
CA ALA A 318 39.75 -4.81 3.95
C ALA A 318 41.19 -4.31 3.81
N LEU A 319 41.42 -2.99 3.80
CA LEU A 319 42.77 -2.41 3.74
C LEU A 319 43.60 -2.71 4.99
N THR A 320 42.97 -2.73 6.17
CA THR A 320 43.65 -3.09 7.42
C THR A 320 43.84 -4.60 7.51
N GLU A 321 42.83 -5.36 7.12
CA GLU A 321 42.84 -6.82 7.19
C GLU A 321 43.88 -7.45 6.25
N ARG A 322 44.02 -6.90 5.03
CA ARG A 322 44.99 -7.36 4.02
C ARG A 322 46.45 -7.26 4.49
N ARG A 323 46.75 -6.39 5.47
CA ARG A 323 48.11 -6.16 5.98
C ARG A 323 48.50 -7.08 7.14
N LYS A 324 47.64 -8.01 7.54
CA LYS A 324 47.91 -8.92 8.65
C LYS A 324 48.72 -10.15 8.20
N GLU A 325 49.56 -10.64 9.11
CA GLU A 325 50.51 -11.75 8.88
C GLU A 325 49.84 -13.03 8.38
N TYR A 326 48.60 -13.32 8.79
CA TYR A 326 47.89 -14.51 8.34
C TYR A 326 47.47 -14.43 6.86
N VAL A 327 47.22 -13.22 6.34
CA VAL A 327 46.91 -13.00 4.91
C VAL A 327 48.17 -13.13 4.09
N GLU A 328 49.29 -12.60 4.57
CA GLU A 328 50.61 -12.76 3.95
C GLU A 328 51.03 -14.23 3.91
N SER A 329 50.84 -14.95 5.02
CA SER A 329 51.09 -16.39 5.10
C SER A 329 50.24 -17.17 4.09
N ALA A 330 48.96 -16.83 3.94
CA ALA A 330 48.08 -17.46 2.94
C ALA A 330 48.57 -17.21 1.50
N GLN A 331 49.16 -16.04 1.21
CA GLN A 331 49.75 -15.75 -0.10
C GLN A 331 51.04 -16.53 -0.33
N CYS A 332 51.91 -16.65 0.69
CA CYS A 332 53.13 -17.46 0.62
C CYS A 332 52.84 -18.95 0.37
N LEU A 333 51.68 -19.44 0.81
CA LEU A 333 51.17 -20.79 0.53
C LEU A 333 50.61 -20.95 -0.90
N GLY A 334 50.64 -19.90 -1.73
CA GLY A 334 50.20 -19.95 -3.12
C GLY A 334 48.68 -19.99 -3.32
N LEU A 335 47.88 -19.54 -2.35
CA LEU A 335 46.43 -19.47 -2.51
C LEU A 335 46.05 -18.46 -3.60
N SER A 336 45.03 -18.80 -4.40
CA SER A 336 44.52 -17.91 -5.44
C SER A 336 43.88 -16.65 -4.84
N THR A 337 44.04 -15.52 -5.52
CA THR A 337 43.45 -14.22 -5.14
C THR A 337 41.98 -14.27 -4.70
N PRO A 338 41.03 -14.85 -5.47
CA PRO A 338 39.64 -14.90 -5.04
C PRO A 338 39.44 -15.74 -3.78
N ARG A 339 40.27 -16.78 -3.56
CA ARG A 339 40.24 -17.58 -2.33
C ARG A 339 40.74 -16.76 -1.15
N VAL A 340 41.81 -15.98 -1.31
CA VAL A 340 42.29 -15.07 -0.26
C VAL A 340 41.22 -14.04 0.12
N ILE A 341 40.56 -13.43 -0.88
CA ILE A 341 39.51 -12.44 -0.63
C ILE A 341 38.30 -13.08 0.06
N LEU A 342 37.75 -14.15 -0.49
CA LEU A 342 36.47 -14.71 -0.02
C LEU A 342 36.59 -15.55 1.24
N ALA A 343 37.72 -16.24 1.46
CA ALA A 343 37.89 -17.13 2.60
C ALA A 343 38.62 -16.47 3.79
N HIS A 344 39.42 -15.42 3.54
CA HIS A 344 40.23 -14.80 4.60
C HIS A 344 39.84 -13.34 4.87
N ILE A 345 39.66 -12.50 3.86
CA ILE A 345 39.39 -11.07 4.07
C ILE A 345 37.89 -10.81 4.32
N LEU A 346 37.00 -11.32 3.46
CA LEU A 346 35.56 -11.09 3.54
C LEU A 346 34.96 -11.52 4.89
N PRO A 347 35.25 -12.72 5.46
CA PRO A 347 34.67 -13.13 6.73
C PRO A 347 35.04 -12.20 7.89
N ASN A 348 36.22 -11.58 7.85
CA ASN A 348 36.66 -10.62 8.85
C ASN A 348 36.06 -9.21 8.62
N CYS A 349 35.57 -8.91 7.41
CA CYS A 349 34.83 -7.68 7.13
C CYS A 349 33.35 -7.78 7.51
N LEU A 350 32.76 -8.99 7.49
CA LEU A 350 31.34 -9.21 7.75
C LEU A 350 30.83 -8.62 9.08
N PRO A 351 31.53 -8.70 10.23
CA PRO A 351 31.02 -8.15 11.48
C PRO A 351 30.71 -6.65 11.40
N SER A 352 31.61 -5.85 10.82
CA SER A 352 31.41 -4.40 10.64
C SER A 352 30.27 -4.11 9.64
N LEU A 353 30.22 -4.87 8.56
CA LEU A 353 29.20 -4.74 7.53
C LEU A 353 27.80 -5.10 8.02
N ILE A 354 27.66 -6.15 8.84
CA ILE A 354 26.38 -6.56 9.44
C ILE A 354 25.87 -5.45 10.35
N VAL A 355 26.73 -4.86 11.18
CA VAL A 355 26.33 -3.75 12.07
C VAL A 355 25.79 -2.58 11.27
N ILE A 356 26.51 -2.13 10.23
CA ILE A 356 26.04 -1.02 9.39
C ILE A 356 24.77 -1.41 8.62
N ALA A 357 24.66 -2.64 8.12
CA ALA A 357 23.46 -3.11 7.45
C ALA A 357 22.22 -2.98 8.33
N THR A 358 22.31 -3.27 9.64
CA THR A 358 21.16 -3.10 10.54
C THR A 358 20.70 -1.65 10.67
N LEU A 359 21.64 -0.69 10.71
CA LEU A 359 21.33 0.74 10.76
C LEU A 359 20.71 1.22 9.45
N GLU A 360 21.28 0.77 8.33
CA GLU A 360 20.80 1.13 7.00
C GLU A 360 19.44 0.50 6.67
N VAL A 361 19.05 -0.65 7.24
CA VAL A 361 17.67 -1.14 7.13
C VAL A 361 16.70 -0.12 7.72
N ALA A 362 16.97 0.44 8.90
CA ALA A 362 16.14 1.46 9.50
C ALA A 362 16.13 2.76 8.67
N GLY A 363 17.30 3.16 8.15
CA GLY A 363 17.43 4.29 7.23
C GLY A 363 16.63 4.12 5.93
N ALA A 364 16.67 2.92 5.34
CA ALA A 364 15.95 2.56 4.13
C ALA A 364 14.43 2.59 4.34
N ILE A 365 13.93 2.08 5.47
CA ILE A 365 12.51 2.18 5.85
C ILE A 365 12.09 3.65 5.97
N SER A 366 12.90 4.47 6.65
CA SER A 366 12.60 5.89 6.82
C SER A 366 12.60 6.65 5.50
N LEU A 367 13.54 6.35 4.60
CA LEU A 367 13.62 6.96 3.27
C LEU A 367 12.45 6.50 2.38
N GLU A 368 12.14 5.21 2.37
CA GLU A 368 11.00 4.67 1.62
C GLU A 368 9.68 5.32 2.04
N ALA A 369 9.43 5.42 3.35
CA ALA A 369 8.26 6.11 3.87
C ALA A 369 8.22 7.58 3.44
N THR A 370 9.34 8.30 3.56
CA THR A 370 9.43 9.72 3.17
C THR A 370 9.17 9.91 1.67
N LEU A 371 9.75 9.06 0.82
CA LEU A 371 9.57 9.07 -0.62
C LEU A 371 8.15 8.67 -1.04
N SER A 372 7.45 7.87 -0.25
CA SER A 372 6.05 7.51 -0.51
C SER A 372 5.08 8.63 -0.15
N PHE A 373 5.47 9.56 0.74
CA PHE A 373 4.67 10.72 1.11
C PHE A 373 4.80 11.88 0.12
N LEU A 374 5.98 12.04 -0.48
CA LEU A 374 6.30 13.05 -1.50
C LEU A 374 5.80 12.63 -2.88
#